data_AF-A0A6L7PB06-F1
#
_entry.id   AF-A0A6L7PB06-F1
#
_cell.length_a   1.000
_cell.length_b   1.000
_cell.length_c   1.000
_cell.angle_alpha   90.00
_cell.angle_beta   90.00
_cell.angle_gamma   90.00
#
_symmetry.space_group_name_H-M   'P 1'
#
loop_
_entity.id
_entity.type
_entity.pdbx_description
1 polymer ?
#
loop_
_entity_poly.entity_id
_entity_poly.type
_entity_poly.pdbx_seq_one_letter_code
_entity_poly.pdbx_strand_id
1 'polypeptide(L)'
;FLGLIEPEYIEAGDRKILTSGLWGVARHFNYMGEGFLSLSIALVFGHFANPWAWTYFVFIVTLFTWRQRSDDAFCAEKYGEEKWAEYQERVPYRIMPGVY
;
A
#
# COMPACT_ATOMS: atom_id res chain seq x y z
N PHE A 1 17.88 3.29 3.35
CA PHE A 1 17.74 4.30 2.26
C PHE A 1 17.98 5.68 2.89
N LEU A 2 18.88 6.50 2.33
CA LEU A 2 19.44 7.75 2.91
C LEU A 2 20.27 7.65 4.22
N GLY A 3 20.59 6.43 4.69
CA GLY A 3 21.39 6.23 5.90
C GLY A 3 20.69 6.57 7.23
N LEU A 4 19.44 7.02 7.17
CA LEU A 4 18.66 7.44 8.35
C LEU A 4 17.84 6.31 8.99
N ILE A 5 17.57 5.25 8.24
CA ILE A 5 16.77 4.10 8.68
C ILE A 5 17.52 2.83 8.31
N GLU A 6 17.86 2.05 9.33
CA GLU A 6 18.40 0.70 9.15
C GLU A 6 17.31 -0.21 8.60
N PRO A 7 17.60 -0.97 7.53
CA PRO A 7 16.59 -1.80 6.91
C PRO A 7 16.37 -3.08 7.72
N GLU A 8 15.12 -3.33 8.09
CA GLU A 8 14.69 -4.56 8.76
C GLU A 8 14.00 -5.47 7.77
N TYR A 9 14.25 -6.78 7.90
CA TYR A 9 13.69 -7.79 7.01
C TYR A 9 13.17 -9.00 7.77
N ILE A 10 12.10 -9.59 7.25
CA ILE A 10 11.72 -10.98 7.54
C ILE A 10 12.30 -11.86 6.43
N GLU A 11 13.05 -12.89 6.83
CA GLU A 11 13.60 -13.88 5.91
C GLU A 11 12.58 -15.01 5.67
N ALA A 12 12.26 -15.23 4.40
CA ALA A 12 11.32 -16.23 3.90
C ALA A 12 12.04 -17.13 2.88
N GLY A 13 12.92 -17.99 3.38
CA GLY A 13 13.85 -18.77 2.55
C GLY A 13 14.82 -17.84 1.81
N ASP A 14 14.90 -17.97 0.48
CA ASP A 14 15.75 -17.12 -0.36
C ASP A 14 15.18 -15.71 -0.60
N ARG A 15 13.99 -15.41 -0.05
CA ARG A 15 13.29 -14.14 -0.24
C ARG A 15 13.32 -13.32 1.05
N LYS A 16 13.27 -12.00 0.89
CA LYS A 16 13.22 -11.04 2.01
C LYS A 16 11.99 -10.16 1.89
N ILE A 17 11.31 -9.92 3.00
CA ILE A 17 10.20 -8.97 3.14
C ILE A 17 10.73 -7.77 3.91
N LEU A 18 10.67 -6.57 3.33
CA LEU A 18 11.10 -5.34 4.03
C LEU A 18 10.05 -4.92 5.04
N THR A 19 10.44 -4.72 6.29
CA THR A 19 9.55 -4.30 7.39
C THR A 19 9.88 -2.92 7.97
N SER A 20 10.79 -2.20 7.33
CA SER A 20 11.23 -0.85 7.73
C SER A 20 10.84 0.21 6.71
N GLY A 21 10.92 1.49 7.11
CA GLY A 21 10.55 2.61 6.24
C GLY A 21 9.07 2.59 5.91
N LEU A 22 8.67 3.01 4.71
CA LEU A 22 7.25 3.07 4.31
C LEU A 22 6.56 1.69 4.35
N TRP A 23 7.29 0.62 4.04
CA TRP A 23 6.80 -0.76 4.13
C TRP A 23 6.66 -1.27 5.57
N GLY A 24 7.28 -0.60 6.55
CA GLY A 24 7.00 -0.81 7.96
C GLY A 24 5.77 -0.05 8.48
N VAL A 25 5.31 0.97 7.74
CA VAL A 25 4.15 1.78 8.14
C VAL A 25 2.85 1.21 7.58
N ALA A 26 2.84 0.79 6.31
CA ALA A 26 1.72 0.08 5.69
C ALA A 26 2.22 -0.87 4.61
N ARG A 27 1.53 -2.01 4.43
CA ARG A 27 1.93 -3.06 3.47
C ARG A 27 1.92 -2.58 2.02
N HIS A 28 1.04 -1.64 1.69
CA HIS A 28 0.82 -1.04 0.38
C HIS A 28 0.83 0.50 0.46
N PHE A 29 1.82 1.08 1.16
CA PHE A 29 1.94 2.54 1.31
C PHE A 29 2.01 3.29 -0.04
N ASN A 30 2.58 2.66 -1.06
CA ASN A 30 2.58 3.18 -2.43
C ASN A 30 1.15 3.42 -2.98
N TYR A 31 0.16 2.59 -2.62
CA TYR A 31 -1.23 2.78 -3.06
C TYR A 31 -1.86 4.01 -2.43
N MET A 32 -1.44 4.37 -1.22
CA MET A 32 -1.82 5.65 -0.62
C MET A 32 -1.24 6.82 -1.41
N GLY A 33 0.00 6.71 -1.89
CA GLY A 33 0.63 7.69 -2.78
C GLY A 33 -0.14 7.91 -4.08
N GLU A 34 -0.57 6.83 -4.73
CA GLU A 34 -1.42 6.89 -5.93
C GLU A 34 -2.79 7.54 -5.64
N GLY A 35 -3.36 7.26 -4.46
CA GLY A 35 -4.57 7.93 -3.97
C GLY A 35 -4.38 9.44 -3.84
N PHE A 36 -3.28 9.91 -3.26
CA PHE A 36 -3.00 11.33 -3.14
C PHE A 36 -2.68 11.99 -4.48
N LEU A 37 -1.97 11.29 -5.38
CA LEU A 37 -1.71 11.80 -6.72
C LEU A 37 -3.01 11.97 -7.51
N SER A 38 -3.87 10.96 -7.52
CA SER A 38 -5.15 11.01 -8.23
C SER A 38 -6.12 12.03 -7.63
N LEU A 39 -6.11 12.20 -6.30
CA LEU A 39 -6.83 13.30 -5.63
C LEU A 39 -6.29 14.66 -6.08
N SER A 40 -4.97 14.84 -6.10
CA SER A 40 -4.34 16.11 -6.51
C SER A 40 -4.71 16.47 -7.93
N ILE A 41 -4.74 15.50 -8.84
CA ILE A 41 -5.20 15.71 -10.22
C ILE A 41 -6.65 16.21 -10.23
N ALA A 42 -7.57 15.53 -9.52
CA ALA A 42 -8.97 15.94 -9.44
C ALA A 42 -9.14 17.36 -8.85
N LEU A 43 -8.33 17.73 -7.85
CA LEU A 43 -8.36 19.06 -7.24
C LEU A 43 -7.82 20.15 -8.18
N VAL A 44 -6.75 19.88 -8.94
CA VAL A 44 -6.16 20.82 -9.91
C VAL A 44 -7.14 21.16 -11.04
N PHE A 45 -8.01 20.23 -11.44
CA PHE A 45 -9.09 20.52 -12.38
C PHE A 45 -10.05 21.62 -11.88
N GLY A 46 -10.19 21.83 -10.57
CA GLY A 46 -10.98 22.92 -9.98
C GLY A 46 -12.50 22.82 -10.16
N HIS A 47 -13.01 21.75 -10.78
CA HIS A 47 -14.43 21.53 -11.05
C HIS A 47 -15.10 20.68 -9.97
N PHE A 48 -15.17 21.19 -8.73
CA PHE A 48 -15.62 20.43 -7.56
C PHE A 48 -17.04 19.84 -7.66
N ALA A 49 -17.97 20.54 -8.33
CA ALA A 49 -19.35 20.09 -8.51
C ALA A 49 -19.54 19.10 -9.67
N ASN A 50 -18.54 18.91 -10.52
CA ASN A 50 -18.64 18.04 -11.68
C ASN A 50 -18.21 16.61 -11.30
N PRO A 51 -19.11 15.61 -11.26
CA PRO A 51 -18.76 14.24 -10.89
C PRO A 51 -17.72 13.61 -11.82
N TRP A 52 -17.67 14.02 -13.09
CA TRP A 52 -16.70 13.51 -14.06
C TRP A 52 -15.25 13.85 -13.70
N ALA A 53 -15.02 14.97 -13.02
CA ALA A 53 -13.68 15.36 -12.58
C ALA A 53 -13.12 14.41 -11.50
N TRP A 54 -14.00 13.68 -10.80
CA TRP A 54 -13.64 12.77 -9.72
C TRP A 54 -13.52 11.31 -10.16
N THR A 55 -13.94 10.98 -11.39
CA THR A 55 -13.97 9.58 -11.88
C THR A 55 -12.61 8.91 -11.78
N TYR A 56 -11.53 9.62 -12.10
CA TYR A 56 -10.17 9.07 -12.00
C TYR A 56 -9.79 8.72 -10.56
N PHE A 57 -10.02 9.63 -9.61
CA PHE A 57 -9.77 9.39 -8.19
C PHE A 57 -10.57 8.21 -7.65
N VAL A 58 -11.88 8.17 -7.94
CA VAL A 58 -12.77 7.07 -7.54
C VAL A 58 -12.30 5.74 -8.14
N PHE A 59 -11.91 5.75 -9.41
CA PHE A 59 -11.37 4.58 -10.09
C PHE A 59 -10.10 4.07 -9.41
N ILE A 60 -9.13 4.94 -9.12
CA ILE A 60 -7.87 4.59 -8.48
C ILE A 60 -8.09 4.00 -7.08
N VAL A 61 -8.90 4.65 -6.24
CA VAL A 61 -9.20 4.15 -4.89
C VAL A 61 -9.88 2.78 -4.94
N THR A 62 -10.86 2.62 -5.84
CA THR A 62 -11.58 1.34 -6.00
C THR A 62 -10.65 0.24 -6.50
N LEU A 63 -9.86 0.52 -7.53
CA LEU A 63 -8.92 -0.41 -8.13
C LEU A 63 -7.90 -0.90 -7.10
N PHE A 64 -7.26 0.01 -6.36
CA PHE A 64 -6.23 -0.37 -5.39
C PHE A 64 -6.79 -1.07 -4.16
N THR A 65 -8.02 -0.76 -3.74
CA THR A 65 -8.68 -1.47 -2.65
C THR A 65 -8.92 -2.94 -3.01
N TRP A 66 -9.33 -3.22 -4.25
CA TRP A 66 -9.48 -4.60 -4.72
C TRP A 66 -8.12 -5.26 -4.95
N ARG A 67 -7.23 -4.58 -5.68
CA ARG A 67 -5.89 -5.07 -6.02
C ARG A 67 -5.10 -5.47 -4.79
N GLN A 68 -5.16 -4.68 -3.71
CA GLN A 68 -4.48 -4.98 -2.46
C GLN A 68 -4.85 -6.36 -1.89
N ARG A 69 -6.11 -6.78 -2.01
CA ARG A 69 -6.56 -8.09 -1.51
C ARG A 69 -5.97 -9.23 -2.33
N SER A 70 -5.95 -9.06 -3.65
CA SER A 70 -5.35 -10.04 -4.55
C SER A 70 -3.84 -10.12 -4.35
N ASP A 71 -3.18 -8.98 -4.14
CA ASP A 71 -1.74 -8.93 -3.88
C ASP A 71 -1.39 -9.56 -2.52
N ASP A 72 -2.19 -9.35 -1.47
CA ASP A 72 -1.98 -10.02 -0.18
C ASP A 72 -2.08 -11.54 -0.30
N ALA A 73 -3.03 -12.06 -1.09
CA ALA A 73 -3.15 -13.51 -1.35
C ALA A 73 -1.93 -14.05 -2.11
N PHE A 74 -1.51 -13.35 -3.17
CA PHE A 74 -0.32 -13.71 -3.92
C PHE A 74 0.96 -13.65 -3.08
N CYS A 75 1.07 -12.68 -2.18
CA CYS A 75 2.20 -12.57 -1.25
C CYS A 75 2.22 -13.70 -0.22
N ALA A 76 1.06 -14.13 0.30
CA ALA A 76 0.98 -15.28 1.20
C ALA A 76 1.51 -16.56 0.51
N GLU A 77 1.09 -16.81 -0.74
CA GLU A 77 1.59 -17.94 -1.54
C GLU A 77 3.10 -17.80 -1.85
N LYS A 78 3.56 -16.58 -2.12
CA LYS A 78 4.94 -16.29 -2.51
C LYS A 78 5.93 -16.41 -1.35
N TYR A 79 5.59 -15.92 -0.16
CA TYR A 79 6.50 -15.86 0.98
C TYR A 79 6.24 -16.97 2.01
N GLY A 80 5.18 -17.74 1.82
CA GLY A 80 4.70 -18.72 2.79
C GLY A 80 3.76 -18.08 3.81
N GLU A 81 2.68 -18.79 4.14
CA GLU A 81 1.62 -18.28 5.00
C GLU A 81 2.14 -17.83 6.37
N GLU A 82 3.06 -18.59 6.98
CA GLU A 82 3.62 -18.27 8.30
C GLU A 82 4.42 -16.96 8.30
N LYS A 83 5.29 -16.77 7.30
CA LYS A 83 6.15 -15.58 7.21
C LYS A 83 5.38 -14.35 6.76
N TRP A 84 4.38 -14.54 5.91
CA TRP A 84 3.48 -13.46 5.53
C TRP A 84 2.57 -13.04 6.70
N ALA A 85 2.08 -13.99 7.49
CA ALA A 85 1.31 -13.71 8.70
C ALA A 85 2.17 -12.93 9.73
N GLU A 86 3.43 -13.30 9.93
CA GLU A 86 4.39 -12.55 10.76
C GLU A 86 4.51 -11.09 10.28
N TYR A 87 4.63 -10.88 8.97
CA TYR A 87 4.67 -9.53 8.40
C TYR A 87 3.35 -8.77 8.60
N GLN A 88 2.21 -9.44 8.45
CA GLN A 88 0.89 -8.84 8.64
C GLN A 88 0.65 -8.42 10.10
N GLU A 89 1.21 -9.16 11.06
CA GLU A 89 1.16 -8.81 12.49
C GLU A 89 2.02 -7.57 12.79
N ARG A 90 3.24 -7.51 12.24
CA ARG A 90 4.13 -6.35 12.41
C ARG A 90 3.59 -5.08 11.74
N VAL A 91 3.00 -5.22 10.56
CA VAL A 91 2.51 -4.10 9.75
C VAL A 91 1.01 -4.31 9.48
N PRO A 92 0.12 -3.98 10.45
CA PRO A 92 -1.30 -4.33 10.37
C PRO A 92 -2.05 -3.56 9.28
N TYR A 93 -1.60 -2.34 8.97
CA TYR A 93 -2.23 -1.46 8.00
C TYR A 93 -1.94 -1.90 6.56
N ARG A 94 -2.98 -1.94 5.74
CA ARG A 94 -2.93 -2.32 4.33
C ARG A 94 -2.45 -1.16 3.48
N ILE A 95 -3.11 -0.01 3.53
CA ILE A 95 -2.85 1.12 2.63
C ILE A 95 -2.63 2.40 3.43
N MET A 96 -3.58 2.78 4.29
CA MET A 96 -3.59 4.02 5.05
C MET A 96 -3.31 3.76 6.54
N PRO A 97 -2.16 4.21 7.05
CA PRO A 97 -1.79 4.01 8.45
C PRO A 97 -2.84 4.62 9.39
N GLY A 98 -3.26 3.86 10.40
CA GLY A 98 -4.26 4.29 11.39
C GLY A 98 -5.72 4.18 10.93
N VAL A 99 -5.98 3.79 9.68
CA VAL A 99 -7.35 3.70 9.13
C VAL A 99 -7.61 2.33 8.48
N TYR A 100 -6.77 1.92 7.54
CA TYR A 100 -6.97 0.71 6.73
C TYR A 100 -5.65 0.07 6.31
#